data_AF-A0A7W0N3L2-F1
#
_entry.id   AF-A0A7W0N3L2-F1
#
_cell.length_a   1.000
_cell.length_b   1.000
_cell.length_c   1.000
_cell.angle_alpha   90.00
_cell.angle_beta   90.00
_cell.angle_gamma   90.00
#
_symmetry.space_group_name_H-M   'P 1'
#
loop_
_entity.id
_entity.type
_entity.pdbx_description
1 polymer ?
#
loop_
_entity_poly.entity_id
_entity_poly.type
_entity_poly.pdbx_seq_one_letter_code
_entity_poly.pdbx_strand_id
1 'polypeptide(L)'
;MASRTDLAVAASAQVTEVRHPLVQHKLGLLRDVTTTTQMFRQLVNELTLLLTYEATKDLADEEIEIETPLERTAARRISGKKVAVCPILRAGVGMLDAVLSLVPGARVGFIGLFRDEETL
;
A
#
# COMPACT_ATOMS: atom_id res chain seq x y z
N MET A 1 -41.18 -18.54 3.49
CA MET A 1 -40.44 -19.12 4.63
C MET A 1 -39.10 -19.64 4.11
N ALA A 2 -38.19 -18.71 3.78
CA ALA A 2 -36.85 -19.00 3.29
C ALA A 2 -35.89 -18.24 4.21
N SER A 3 -35.20 -18.98 5.08
CA SER A 3 -34.26 -18.44 6.05
C SER A 3 -33.02 -17.93 5.33
N ARG A 4 -32.87 -16.59 5.32
CA ARG A 4 -31.60 -15.90 5.21
C ARG A 4 -30.60 -16.58 6.14
N THR A 5 -29.66 -17.31 5.55
CA THR A 5 -28.47 -17.76 6.27
C THR A 5 -27.50 -16.61 6.18
N ASP A 6 -27.32 -15.96 7.32
CA ASP A 6 -26.37 -14.90 7.58
C ASP A 6 -24.96 -15.35 7.15
N LEU A 7 -24.52 -14.91 5.97
CA LEU A 7 -23.11 -14.92 5.63
C LEU A 7 -22.43 -13.85 6.49
N ALA A 8 -21.94 -14.29 7.65
CA ALA A 8 -20.76 -13.79 8.36
C ALA A 8 -20.37 -12.34 8.05
N VAL A 9 -21.11 -11.38 8.62
CA VAL A 9 -20.61 -10.00 8.75
C VAL A 9 -19.51 -9.98 9.81
N ALA A 10 -18.37 -9.44 9.39
CA ALA A 10 -17.28 -8.87 10.19
C ALA A 10 -16.32 -9.86 10.88
N ALA A 11 -15.34 -10.36 10.11
CA ALA A 11 -13.97 -10.28 10.59
C ALA A 11 -13.70 -8.79 10.88
N SER A 12 -13.38 -8.45 12.13
CA SER A 12 -13.11 -7.07 12.57
C SER A 12 -12.24 -6.34 11.54
N ALA A 13 -12.82 -5.42 10.77
CA ALA A 13 -12.06 -4.60 9.85
C ALA A 13 -11.18 -3.65 10.69
N GLN A 14 -9.93 -4.06 10.95
CA GLN A 14 -8.95 -3.16 11.54
C GLN A 14 -8.65 -2.07 10.52
N VAL A 15 -9.08 -0.85 10.83
CA VAL A 15 -8.78 0.34 10.04
C VAL A 15 -7.65 1.08 10.74
N THR A 16 -6.51 1.19 10.06
CA THR A 16 -5.38 1.99 10.53
C THR A 16 -5.43 3.36 9.85
N GLU A 17 -5.73 4.40 10.63
CA GLU A 17 -5.69 5.78 10.14
C GLU A 17 -4.28 6.36 10.28
N VAL A 18 -3.65 6.73 9.17
CA VAL A 18 -2.33 7.36 9.16
C VAL A 18 -2.45 8.86 9.44
N ARG A 19 -2.21 9.26 10.70
CA ARG A 19 -2.38 10.65 11.19
C ARG A 19 -1.14 11.54 11.06
N HIS A 20 -0.21 11.20 10.16
CA HIS A 20 1.00 11.98 9.96
C HIS A 20 0.70 13.37 9.34
N PRO A 21 1.26 14.49 9.85
CA PRO A 21 0.96 15.84 9.33
C PRO A 21 1.20 15.99 7.81
N LEU A 22 2.27 15.38 7.28
CA LEU A 22 2.53 15.40 5.83
C LEU A 22 1.47 14.65 5.02
N VAL A 23 0.91 13.55 5.55
CA VAL A 23 -0.17 12.81 4.89
C VAL A 23 -1.42 13.68 4.84
N GLN A 24 -1.78 14.31 5.96
CA GLN A 24 -2.94 15.19 6.02
C GLN A 24 -2.81 16.42 5.11
N HIS A 25 -1.63 17.04 5.08
CA HIS A 25 -1.34 18.16 4.18
C HIS A 25 -1.46 17.77 2.70
N LYS A 26 -0.80 16.68 2.28
CA LYS A 26 -0.85 16.19 0.90
C LYS A 26 -2.26 15.72 0.49
N LEU A 27 -2.99 15.11 1.42
CA LEU A 27 -4.39 14.73 1.21
C LEU A 27 -5.29 15.96 1.00
N GLY A 28 -5.04 17.05 1.73
CA GLY A 28 -5.70 18.33 1.51
C GLY A 28 -5.48 18.87 0.10
N LEU A 29 -4.22 18.93 -0.35
CA LEU A 29 -3.87 19.36 -1.71
C LEU A 29 -4.48 18.44 -2.78
N LEU A 30 -4.49 17.13 -2.53
CA LEU A 30 -5.06 16.15 -3.47
C LEU A 30 -6.58 16.30 -3.64
N ARG A 31 -7.27 16.80 -2.61
CA ARG A 31 -8.73 17.06 -2.62
C ARG A 31 -9.10 18.42 -3.20
N ASP A 32 -8.14 19.34 -3.34
CA ASP A 32 -8.39 20.66 -3.89
C ASP A 32 -8.72 20.56 -5.39
N VAL A 33 -9.85 21.15 -5.78
CA VAL A 33 -10.35 21.16 -7.17
C VAL A 33 -9.45 21.95 -8.12
N THR A 34 -8.60 22.83 -7.58
CA THR A 34 -7.65 23.64 -8.36
C THR A 34 -6.36 22.88 -8.67
N THR A 35 -6.14 21.72 -8.05
CA THR A 35 -4.93 20.90 -8.25
C THR A 35 -4.86 20.36 -9.66
N THR A 36 -3.74 20.60 -10.33
CA THR A 36 -3.51 20.14 -11.70
C THR A 36 -3.35 18.62 -11.77
N THR A 37 -3.68 18.02 -12.92
CA THR A 37 -3.55 16.57 -13.11
C THR A 37 -2.12 16.05 -12.91
N GLN A 38 -1.11 16.87 -13.21
CA GLN A 38 0.29 16.51 -12.98
C GLN A 38 0.59 16.45 -11.48
N MET A 39 0.21 17.48 -10.73
CA MET A 39 0.40 17.55 -9.29
C MET A 39 -0.39 16.44 -8.58
N PHE A 40 -1.61 16.15 -9.02
CA PHE A 40 -2.42 15.06 -8.49
C PHE A 40 -1.68 13.72 -8.57
N ARG A 41 -1.11 13.38 -9.72
CA ARG A 41 -0.35 12.12 -9.89
C ARG A 41 0.89 12.08 -8.99
N GLN A 42 1.60 13.21 -8.84
CA GLN A 42 2.75 13.30 -7.93
C GLN A 42 2.33 13.09 -6.47
N LEU A 43 1.26 13.76 -6.03
CA LEU A 43 0.73 13.62 -4.67
C LEU A 43 0.24 12.20 -4.37
N VAL A 44 -0.41 11.52 -5.32
CA VAL A 44 -0.79 10.10 -5.17
C VAL A 44 0.44 9.24 -4.93
N ASN A 45 1.50 9.42 -5.73
CA ASN A 45 2.73 8.66 -5.60
C ASN A 45 3.37 8.88 -4.21
N GLU A 46 3.52 10.15 -3.80
CA GLU A 46 4.09 10.51 -2.50
C GLU A 46 3.27 10.00 -1.32
N LEU A 47 1.94 10.12 -1.38
CA LEU A 47 1.06 9.57 -0.35
C LEU A 47 1.18 8.04 -0.29
N THR A 48 1.27 7.38 -1.44
CA THR A 48 1.43 5.93 -1.50
C THR A 48 2.72 5.48 -0.82
N LEU A 49 3.83 6.21 -0.98
CA LEU A 49 5.07 5.92 -0.25
C LEU A 49 4.87 5.92 1.26
N LEU A 50 4.23 6.98 1.78
CA LEU A 50 3.99 7.13 3.22
C LEU A 50 3.05 6.04 3.75
N LEU A 51 1.99 5.70 3.00
CA LEU A 51 1.07 4.64 3.38
C LEU A 51 1.73 3.27 3.33
N THR A 52 2.57 3.02 2.33
CA THR A 52 3.29 1.75 2.18
C THR A 52 4.28 1.58 3.33
N TYR A 53 5.02 2.62 3.69
CA TYR A 53 5.94 2.59 4.83
C TYR A 53 5.23 2.17 6.12
N GLU A 54 4.10 2.80 6.44
CA GLU A 54 3.31 2.44 7.62
C GLU A 54 2.72 1.02 7.51
N ALA A 55 2.24 0.63 6.34
CA ALA A 55 1.69 -0.71 6.11
C ALA A 55 2.74 -1.84 6.23
N THR A 56 4.02 -1.53 6.00
CA THR A 56 5.13 -2.50 6.09
C THR A 56 5.79 -2.59 7.47
N LYS A 57 5.28 -1.85 8.47
CA LYS A 57 5.89 -1.75 9.80
C LYS A 57 6.01 -3.09 10.54
N ASP A 58 5.06 -4.00 10.32
CA ASP A 58 4.99 -5.30 10.99
C ASP A 58 5.56 -6.43 10.13
N LEU A 59 6.35 -6.12 9.09
CA LEU A 59 7.02 -7.14 8.30
C LEU A 59 8.02 -7.92 9.15
N ALA A 60 7.96 -9.25 9.04
CA ALA A 60 8.91 -10.13 9.71
C ALA A 60 10.33 -9.91 9.16
N ASP A 61 11.31 -9.98 10.05
CA ASP A 61 12.72 -9.83 9.74
C ASP A 61 13.57 -10.86 10.51
N GLU A 62 14.70 -11.23 9.90
CA GLU A 62 15.64 -12.21 10.43
C GLU A 62 17.04 -11.61 10.53
N GLU A 63 17.83 -12.13 11.46
CA GLU A 63 19.22 -11.73 11.65
C GLU A 63 20.12 -12.57 10.75
N ILE A 64 20.97 -11.90 9.98
CA ILE A 64 21.93 -12.53 9.08
C ILE A 64 23.32 -11.95 9.32
N GLU A 65 24.34 -12.80 9.25
CA GLU A 65 25.74 -12.37 9.26
C GLU A 65 26.11 -11.76 7.90
N ILE A 66 26.60 -10.53 7.90
CA ILE A 66 27.10 -9.83 6.72
C ILE A 66 28.55 -9.43 6.90
N GLU A 67 29.28 -9.36 5.79
CA GLU A 67 30.65 -8.85 5.76
C GLU A 67 30.63 -7.39 5.30
N THR A 68 30.98 -6.48 6.20
CA THR A 68 31.18 -5.07 5.87
C THR A 68 32.65 -4.85 5.47
N PRO A 69 32.99 -3.73 4.81
CA PRO A 69 34.39 -3.42 4.51
C PRO A 69 35.33 -3.37 5.72
N LEU A 70 34.79 -3.29 6.95
CA LEU A 70 35.57 -3.20 8.19
C LEU A 70 35.57 -4.51 8.98
N GLU A 71 34.40 -5.15 9.15
CA GLU A 71 34.24 -6.37 9.94
C GLU A 71 32.98 -7.16 9.58
N ARG A 72 32.88 -8.39 10.12
CA ARG A 72 31.65 -9.18 10.08
C ARG A 72 30.71 -8.73 11.20
N THR A 73 29.45 -8.51 10.85
CA THR A 73 28.44 -8.04 11.80
C THR A 73 27.07 -8.59 11.45
N ALA A 74 26.20 -8.64 12.45
CA ALA A 74 24.82 -9.04 12.28
C ALA A 74 23.98 -7.89 11.72
N ALA A 75 23.18 -8.18 10.69
CA ALA A 75 22.24 -7.23 10.09
C ALA A 75 20.83 -7.84 10.01
N ARG A 76 19.82 -6.98 10.09
CA ARG A 76 18.41 -7.39 9.94
C ARG A 76 18.01 -7.35 8.47
N ARG A 77 17.40 -8.43 7.99
CA ARG A 77 16.85 -8.53 6.63
C ARG A 77 15.39 -8.95 6.71
N ILE A 78 14.54 -8.36 5.86
CA ILE A 78 13.15 -8.78 5.74
C ILE A 78 13.09 -10.27 5.40
N SER A 79 12.39 -11.03 6.24
CA SER A 79 12.23 -12.47 6.14
C SER A 79 10.87 -12.83 5.54
N GLY A 80 10.75 -14.05 5.00
CA GLY A 80 9.48 -14.57 4.50
C GLY A 80 9.27 -14.46 2.98
N LYS A 81 8.02 -14.66 2.56
CA LYS A 81 7.65 -14.74 1.14
C LYS A 81 7.68 -13.34 0.49
N LYS A 82 8.03 -13.29 -0.79
CA LYS A 82 7.98 -12.05 -1.58
C LYS A 82 6.59 -11.43 -1.50
N VAL A 83 6.54 -10.14 -1.15
CA VAL A 83 5.32 -9.33 -1.14
C VAL A 83 4.69 -9.35 -2.54
N ALA A 84 3.36 -9.42 -2.60
CA ALA A 84 2.61 -9.27 -3.85
C ALA A 84 1.84 -7.96 -3.82
N VAL A 85 1.93 -7.19 -4.90
CA VAL A 85 1.25 -5.90 -5.08
C VAL A 85 0.23 -6.08 -6.19
N CYS A 86 -1.04 -5.84 -5.86
CA CYS A 86 -2.16 -6.05 -6.78
C CYS A 86 -2.96 -4.75 -6.99
N PRO A 87 -2.55 -3.85 -7.91
CA PRO A 87 -3.36 -2.69 -8.26
C PRO A 87 -4.72 -3.09 -8.87
N ILE A 88 -5.77 -2.41 -8.42
CA ILE A 88 -7.10 -2.48 -9.03
C ILE A 88 -7.15 -1.48 -10.18
N LEU A 89 -7.40 -1.98 -11.39
CA LEU A 89 -7.42 -1.18 -12.60
C LEU A 89 -8.66 -0.28 -12.67
N ARG A 90 -8.56 0.94 -13.23
CA ARG A 90 -7.35 1.59 -13.80
C ARG A 90 -6.59 2.47 -12.81
N ALA A 91 -7.28 3.03 -11.82
CA ALA A 91 -6.74 4.07 -10.94
C ALA A 91 -5.58 3.58 -10.06
N GLY A 92 -5.56 2.29 -9.68
CA GLY A 92 -4.51 1.72 -8.84
C GLY A 92 -3.12 1.70 -9.47
N VAL A 93 -3.00 1.85 -10.80
CA VAL A 93 -1.70 1.87 -11.49
C VAL A 93 -0.85 3.06 -11.04
N GLY A 94 -1.45 4.21 -10.74
CA GLY A 94 -0.72 5.41 -10.31
C GLY A 94 0.01 5.24 -8.96
N MET A 95 -0.33 4.20 -8.21
CA MET A 95 0.27 3.87 -6.92
C MET A 95 1.40 2.83 -7.05
N LEU A 96 1.43 2.06 -8.14
CA LEU A 96 2.31 0.90 -8.28
C LEU A 96 3.79 1.27 -8.17
N ASP A 97 4.22 2.30 -8.89
CA ASP A 97 5.63 2.72 -8.93
C ASP A 97 6.15 3.14 -7.55
N ALA A 98 5.31 3.80 -6.75
CA ALA A 98 5.65 4.16 -5.37
C ALA A 98 5.91 2.93 -4.51
N VAL A 99 5.03 1.92 -4.57
CA VAL A 99 5.19 0.69 -3.79
C VAL A 99 6.46 -0.07 -4.22
N LEU A 100 6.69 -0.19 -5.52
CA LEU A 100 7.86 -0.89 -6.05
C LEU A 100 9.19 -0.19 -5.73
N SER A 101 9.17 1.13 -5.54
CA SER A 101 10.36 1.86 -5.10
C SER A 101 10.79 1.50 -3.67
N LEU A 102 9.84 1.16 -2.79
CA LEU A 102 10.11 0.71 -1.42
C LEU A 102 10.37 -0.79 -1.34
N VAL A 103 9.64 -1.59 -2.12
CA VAL A 103 9.76 -3.06 -2.13
C VAL A 103 10.04 -3.56 -3.56
N PRO A 104 11.28 -3.40 -4.07
CA PRO A 104 11.61 -3.73 -5.46
C PRO A 104 11.51 -5.23 -5.76
N GLY A 105 11.59 -6.09 -4.73
CA GLY A 105 11.44 -7.54 -4.87
C GLY A 105 9.99 -8.03 -4.97
N ALA A 106 9.01 -7.13 -4.93
CA ALA A 106 7.60 -7.50 -4.92
C ALA A 106 7.13 -8.05 -6.28
N ARG A 107 6.22 -9.02 -6.26
CA ARG A 107 5.54 -9.54 -7.45
C ARG A 107 4.33 -8.66 -7.76
N VAL A 108 4.08 -8.39 -9.03
CA VAL A 108 2.94 -7.56 -9.46
C VAL A 108 1.87 -8.43 -10.10
N GLY A 109 0.63 -8.30 -9.66
CA GLY A 109 -0.56 -8.88 -10.28
C GLY A 109 -1.58 -7.79 -10.61
N PHE A 110 -2.36 -7.93 -11.66
CA PHE A 110 -3.35 -6.91 -12.04
C PHE A 110 -4.76 -7.46 -11.87
N ILE A 111 -5.63 -6.67 -11.24
CA ILE A 111 -7.04 -7.03 -11.04
C ILE A 111 -7.91 -6.00 -11.77
N GLY A 112 -8.69 -6.47 -12.73
CA GLY A 112 -9.70 -5.67 -13.42
C GLY A 112 -11.07 -5.91 -12.83
N LEU A 113 -11.74 -4.85 -12.40
CA LEU A 113 -13.11 -4.89 -11.91
C LEU A 113 -13.90 -3.80 -12.63
N PHE A 114 -15.13 -4.11 -12.99
CA PHE A 114 -16.08 -3.13 -13.51
C PHE A 114 -17.10 -2.86 -12.42
N ARG A 115 -17.40 -1.59 -12.18
CA ARG A 115 -18.52 -1.19 -11.33
C ARG A 115 -19.76 -1.13 -12.20
N ASP A 116 -20.80 -1.82 -11.77
CA ASP A 116 -22.15 -1.63 -12.30
C ASP A 116 -22.74 -0.38 -11.65
N GLU A 117 -23.09 0.62 -12.47
CA GLU A 117 -23.56 1.93 -12.01
C GLU A 117 -25.03 1.92 -11.57
N GLU A 118 -25.80 0.87 -11.91
CA GLU A 118 -27.23 0.79 -11.60
C GLU A 118 -27.53 0.09 -10.28
N THR A 119 -26.63 -0.78 -9.80
CA THR A 119 -26.87 -1.62 -8.62
C THR A 119 -26.14 -1.15 -7.35
N LEU A 120 -25.20 -0.20 -7.44
CA LEU A 120 -24.40 0.36 -6.33
C LEU A 120 -23.89 1.81 -6.52
#